data_AF-A0A8T0DQ17-F1
#
_entry.id   AF-A0A8T0DQ17-F1
#
_cell.length_a   1.000
_cell.length_b   1.000
_cell.length_c   1.000
_cell.angle_alpha   90.00
_cell.angle_beta   90.00
_cell.angle_gamma   90.00
#
_symmetry.space_group_name_H-M   'P 1'
#
loop_
_entity.id
_entity.type
_entity.pdbx_description
1 polymer ?
#
loop_
_entity_poly.entity_id
_entity_poly.type
_entity_poly.pdbx_seq_one_letter_code
_entity_poly.pdbx_strand_id
1 'polypeptide(L)'
;MPKNKKKRPPGPYALFVRSRKNLYTGSLAAFAKKCATEWRKLSEQQREIFRRKADSLKKQAGRATLNVPYLDFVNTTYECLRRNHPSWTAKRVREQLMKNYRKKKCKCSK
;
A
#
# COMPACT_ATOMS: atom_id res chain seq x y z
N MET A 1 -8.90 1.97 -23.64
CA MET A 1 -7.62 2.46 -23.07
C MET A 1 -7.55 2.07 -21.59
N PRO A 2 -6.62 1.20 -21.15
CA PRO A 2 -6.59 0.80 -19.74
C PRO A 2 -6.10 1.96 -18.86
N LYS A 3 -6.89 2.25 -17.83
CA LYS A 3 -6.72 3.32 -16.83
C LYS A 3 -5.34 3.22 -16.16
N ASN A 4 -4.60 4.33 -16.10
CA ASN A 4 -3.30 4.49 -15.43
C ASN A 4 -3.35 4.09 -13.94
N LYS A 5 -3.26 2.79 -13.65
CA LYS A 5 -3.05 2.29 -12.28
C LYS A 5 -1.59 2.56 -11.91
N LYS A 6 -1.35 3.36 -10.86
CA LYS A 6 -0.01 3.57 -10.30
C LYS A 6 0.63 2.19 -10.03
N LYS A 7 1.75 1.92 -10.70
CA LYS A 7 2.47 0.64 -10.56
C LYS A 7 2.93 0.50 -9.11
N ARG A 8 2.75 -0.70 -8.53
CA ARG A 8 3.25 -0.98 -7.17
C ARG A 8 4.77 -0.83 -7.16
N PRO A 9 5.34 -0.26 -6.08
CA PRO A 9 6.79 -0.20 -5.95
C PRO A 9 7.38 -1.62 -5.92
N PRO A 10 8.60 -1.81 -6.45
CA PRO A 10 9.25 -3.11 -6.48
C PRO A 10 9.52 -3.63 -5.07
N GLY A 11 9.31 -4.94 -4.86
CA GLY A 11 9.67 -5.61 -3.60
C GLY A 11 11.19 -5.82 -3.44
N PRO A 12 11.63 -6.33 -2.27
CA PRO A 12 13.05 -6.49 -1.95
C PRO A 12 13.82 -7.34 -2.97
N TYR A 13 13.25 -8.48 -3.37
CA TYR A 13 13.86 -9.36 -4.37
C TYR A 13 13.96 -8.68 -5.75
N ALA A 14 12.93 -7.92 -6.16
CA ALA A 14 12.97 -7.21 -7.43
C ALA A 14 14.06 -6.12 -7.46
N LEU A 15 14.32 -5.47 -6.31
CA LEU A 15 15.45 -4.54 -6.17
C LEU A 15 16.80 -5.25 -6.27
N PHE A 16 16.91 -6.44 -5.67
CA PHE A 16 18.10 -7.28 -5.83
C PHE A 16 18.34 -7.67 -7.29
N VAL A 17 17.33 -8.23 -7.97
CA VAL A 17 17.43 -8.58 -9.40
C VAL A 17 17.82 -7.37 -10.24
N ARG A 18 17.25 -6.19 -9.95
CA ARG A 18 17.60 -4.93 -10.62
C ARG A 18 19.06 -4.52 -10.38
N SER A 19 19.61 -4.71 -9.18
CA SER A 19 21.03 -4.45 -8.90
C SER A 19 21.98 -5.38 -9.66
N ARG A 20 21.49 -6.55 -10.08
CA ARG A 20 22.24 -7.56 -10.85
C ARG A 20 22.02 -7.44 -12.36
N LYS A 21 21.34 -6.39 -12.85
CA LYS A 21 21.02 -6.20 -14.27
C LYS A 21 22.25 -6.28 -15.18
N ASN A 22 23.40 -5.78 -14.74
CA ASN A 22 24.64 -5.79 -15.53
C ASN A 22 25.24 -7.20 -15.68
N LEU A 23 24.80 -8.16 -14.88
CA LEU A 23 25.20 -9.58 -14.98
C LEU A 23 24.23 -10.38 -15.87
N TYR A 24 23.21 -9.74 -16.41
CA TYR A 24 22.25 -10.37 -17.31
C TYR A 24 22.96 -10.75 -18.61
N THR A 25 22.99 -12.05 -18.89
CA THR A 25 23.58 -12.62 -20.10
C THR A 25 22.64 -13.70 -20.64
N GLY A 26 22.32 -13.64 -21.93
CA GLY A 26 21.51 -14.64 -22.62
C GLY A 26 20.07 -14.74 -22.12
N SER A 27 19.67 -15.93 -21.65
CA SER A 27 18.27 -16.26 -21.34
C SER A 27 17.78 -15.62 -20.03
N LEU A 28 16.63 -14.94 -20.10
CA LEU A 28 15.93 -14.39 -18.94
C LEU A 28 15.59 -15.46 -17.89
N ALA A 29 15.16 -16.64 -18.33
CA ALA A 29 14.83 -17.73 -17.43
C ALA A 29 16.07 -18.22 -16.67
N ALA A 30 17.22 -18.32 -17.34
CA ALA A 30 18.48 -18.72 -16.72
C ALA A 30 18.95 -17.67 -15.70
N PHE A 31 18.89 -16.38 -16.07
CA PHE A 31 19.22 -15.28 -15.17
C PHE A 31 18.31 -15.24 -13.94
N ALA A 32 16.99 -15.37 -14.12
CA ALA A 32 16.04 -15.38 -13.02
C ALA A 32 16.30 -16.53 -12.05
N LYS A 33 16.58 -17.74 -12.56
CA LYS A 33 16.99 -18.90 -11.75
C LYS A 33 18.28 -18.60 -10.95
N LYS A 34 19.30 -18.02 -11.60
CA LYS A 34 20.55 -17.64 -10.93
C LYS A 34 20.30 -16.64 -9.80
N CYS A 35 19.56 -15.57 -10.06
CA CYS A 35 19.20 -14.57 -9.04
C CYS A 35 18.39 -15.18 -7.89
N ALA A 36 17.46 -16.11 -8.17
CA ALA A 36 16.71 -16.79 -7.12
C ALA A 36 17.62 -17.63 -6.22
N THR A 37 18.58 -18.35 -6.79
CA THR A 37 19.57 -19.13 -6.03
C THR A 37 20.47 -18.22 -5.19
N GLU A 38 21.01 -17.15 -5.76
CA GLU A 38 21.85 -16.19 -5.03
C GLU A 38 21.07 -15.51 -3.90
N TRP A 39 19.82 -15.13 -4.14
CA TRP A 39 18.97 -14.50 -3.12
C TRP A 39 18.75 -15.39 -1.89
N ARG A 40 18.58 -16.70 -2.08
CA ARG A 40 18.45 -17.66 -0.98
C ARG A 40 19.76 -17.83 -0.20
N LYS A 41 20.91 -17.66 -0.85
CA LYS A 41 22.25 -17.74 -0.23
C LYS A 41 22.64 -16.46 0.52
N LEU A 42 21.94 -15.34 0.30
CA LEU A 42 22.23 -14.10 1.02
C LEU A 42 21.99 -14.26 2.52
N SER A 43 22.89 -13.69 3.32
CA SER A 43 22.68 -13.55 4.75
C SER A 43 21.45 -12.69 5.04
N GLU A 44 20.90 -12.83 6.24
CA GLU A 44 19.76 -12.00 6.65
C GLU A 44 20.11 -10.50 6.63
N GLN A 45 21.32 -10.14 7.04
CA GLN A 45 21.82 -8.76 7.00
C GLN A 45 21.83 -8.19 5.57
N GLN A 46 22.24 -8.98 4.57
CA GLN A 46 22.22 -8.55 3.18
C GLN A 46 20.80 -8.40 2.64
N ARG A 47 19.90 -9.32 3.00
CA ARG A 47 18.47 -9.22 2.65
C ARG A 47 17.82 -8.00 3.28
N GLU A 48 18.20 -7.65 4.50
CA GLU A 48 17.70 -6.49 5.23
C GLU A 48 17.97 -5.17 4.50
N ILE A 49 19.11 -5.02 3.83
CA ILE A 49 19.41 -3.84 3.01
C ILE A 49 18.35 -3.65 1.92
N PHE A 50 17.95 -4.73 1.25
CA PHE A 50 16.92 -4.68 0.21
C PHE A 50 15.51 -4.50 0.79
N ARG A 51 15.23 -5.06 1.99
CA ARG A 51 13.97 -4.83 2.72
C ARG A 51 13.80 -3.34 3.04
N ARG A 52 14.80 -2.71 3.65
CA ARG A 52 14.79 -1.28 3.98
C ARG A 52 14.62 -0.39 2.74
N LYS A 53 15.30 -0.72 1.63
CA LYS A 53 15.13 0.01 0.36
C LYS A 53 13.70 -0.12 -0.18
N ALA A 54 13.12 -1.32 -0.17
CA ALA A 54 11.75 -1.54 -0.62
C ALA A 54 10.73 -0.79 0.25
N ASP A 55 10.92 -0.79 1.57
CA ASP A 55 10.06 -0.06 2.50
C ASP A 55 10.14 1.45 2.32
N SER A 56 11.34 1.98 2.06
CA SER A 56 11.52 3.41 1.73
C SER A 56 10.76 3.78 0.45
N LEU A 57 10.87 2.98 -0.61
CA LEU A 57 10.13 3.19 -1.85
C LEU A 57 8.61 3.07 -1.66
N LYS A 58 8.17 2.14 -0.80
CA LYS A 58 6.76 1.99 -0.44
C LYS A 58 6.24 3.22 0.30
N LYS A 59 7.00 3.76 1.25
CA LYS A 59 6.66 4.99 1.98
C LYS A 59 6.60 6.20 1.03
N GLN A 60 7.54 6.32 0.10
CA GLN A 60 7.53 7.40 -0.90
C GLN A 60 6.33 7.28 -1.86
N ALA A 61 6.02 6.08 -2.34
CA ALA A 61 4.86 5.84 -3.20
C ALA A 61 3.51 6.01 -2.47
N GLY A 62 3.48 5.73 -1.17
CA GLY A 62 2.32 5.86 -0.29
C GLY A 62 2.07 7.29 0.23
N ARG A 63 3.03 8.21 0.06
CA ARG A 63 2.89 9.63 0.43
C ARG A 63 2.25 10.48 -0.67
N ALA A 64 1.22 9.94 -1.33
CA ALA A 64 0.16 10.83 -1.76
C ALA A 64 -0.61 11.14 -0.47
N THR A 65 -0.27 12.23 0.20
CA THR A 65 -1.14 12.83 1.21
C THR A 65 -2.46 13.07 0.50
N LEU A 66 -3.39 12.14 0.68
CA LEU A 66 -4.77 12.38 0.30
C LEU A 66 -5.12 13.68 1.03
N ASN A 67 -5.59 14.68 0.30
CA ASN A 67 -6.05 15.92 0.90
C ASN A 67 -7.47 15.65 1.39
N VAL A 68 -7.66 15.42 2.68
CA VAL A 68 -8.80 14.62 3.16
C VAL A 68 -9.47 15.13 4.44
N PRO A 69 -10.07 16.33 4.39
CA PRO A 69 -11.23 16.62 5.25
C PRO A 69 -12.27 15.48 5.25
N TYR A 70 -12.35 14.71 4.16
CA TYR A 70 -13.12 13.47 4.08
C TYR A 70 -12.57 12.33 4.93
N LEU A 71 -11.27 12.01 4.90
CA LEU A 71 -10.72 10.93 5.73
C LEU A 71 -10.67 11.31 7.20
N ASP A 72 -10.44 12.58 7.55
CA ASP A 72 -10.55 13.03 8.93
C ASP A 72 -11.97 12.82 9.45
N PHE A 73 -12.99 13.18 8.65
CA PHE A 73 -14.38 12.87 8.95
C PHE A 73 -14.62 11.35 9.06
N VAL A 74 -14.07 10.55 8.13
CA VAL A 74 -14.24 9.08 8.14
C VAL A 74 -13.64 8.51 9.43
N ASN A 75 -12.41 8.87 9.78
CA ASN A 75 -11.72 8.34 10.95
C ASN A 75 -12.44 8.72 12.25
N THR A 76 -12.72 10.01 12.43
CA THR A 76 -13.42 10.51 13.64
C THR A 76 -14.82 9.89 13.79
N THR A 77 -15.60 9.84 12.70
CA THR A 77 -16.97 9.28 12.75
C THR A 77 -16.94 7.75 12.90
N TYR A 78 -15.99 7.07 12.26
CA TYR A 78 -15.83 5.62 12.37
C TYR A 78 -15.49 5.19 13.79
N GLU A 79 -14.53 5.86 14.43
CA GLU A 79 -14.16 5.58 15.82
C GLU A 79 -15.34 5.82 16.78
N CYS A 80 -16.07 6.91 16.60
CA CYS A 80 -17.27 7.22 17.39
C CYS A 80 -18.35 6.12 17.25
N LEU A 81 -18.64 5.69 16.02
CA LEU A 81 -19.61 4.62 15.77
C LEU A 81 -19.16 3.28 16.35
N ARG A 82 -17.86 2.98 16.34
CA ARG A 82 -17.32 1.75 16.93
C ARG A 82 -17.35 1.75 18.45
N ARG A 83 -17.10 2.89 19.10
CA ARG A 83 -17.21 3.03 20.55
C ARG A 83 -18.65 2.89 21.03
N ASN A 84 -19.59 3.53 20.34
CA ASN A 84 -21.02 3.50 20.73
C ASN A 84 -21.75 2.22 20.32
N HIS A 85 -21.22 1.51 19.31
CA HIS A 85 -21.83 0.28 18.80
C HIS A 85 -20.79 -0.82 18.57
N PRO A 86 -20.22 -1.40 19.64
CA PRO A 86 -19.18 -2.43 19.52
C PRO A 86 -19.69 -3.70 18.81
N SER A 87 -20.98 -4.01 18.95
CA SER A 87 -21.63 -5.18 18.32
C SER A 87 -21.96 -4.99 16.84
N TRP A 88 -21.81 -3.79 16.29
CA TRP A 88 -22.10 -3.57 14.87
C TRP A 88 -21.05 -4.19 13.95
N THR A 89 -21.53 -4.81 12.88
CA THR A 89 -20.66 -5.29 11.81
C THR A 89 -20.00 -4.11 11.09
N ALA A 90 -18.82 -4.34 10.51
CA ALA A 90 -18.12 -3.32 9.74
C ALA A 90 -18.99 -2.75 8.59
N LYS A 91 -19.86 -3.60 8.00
CA LYS A 91 -20.82 -3.20 6.98
C LYS A 91 -21.80 -2.14 7.51
N ARG A 92 -22.43 -2.40 8.66
CA ARG A 92 -23.40 -1.48 9.29
C ARG A 92 -22.77 -0.15 9.70
N VAL A 93 -21.55 -0.19 10.25
CA VAL A 93 -20.77 1.03 10.57
C VAL A 93 -20.50 1.86 9.31
N ARG A 94 -20.10 1.21 8.20
CA ARG A 94 -19.84 1.89 6.93
C ARG A 94 -21.09 2.53 6.34
N GLU A 95 -22.23 1.85 6.38
CA GLU A 95 -23.52 2.40 5.92
C GLU A 95 -23.89 3.65 6.71
N GLN A 96 -23.77 3.60 8.04
CA GLN A 96 -24.08 4.75 8.91
C GLN A 96 -23.10 5.91 8.70
N LEU A 97 -21.81 5.63 8.52
CA LEU A 97 -20.80 6.63 8.21
C LEU A 97 -21.13 7.38 6.92
N MET A 98 -21.56 6.67 5.87
CA MET A 98 -21.96 7.29 4.60
C MET A 98 -23.24 8.12 4.74
N LYS A 99 -24.22 7.69 5.55
CA LYS A 99 -25.40 8.50 5.88
C LYS A 99 -25.00 9.80 6.58
N ASN A 100 -24.10 9.75 7.56
CA ASN A 100 -23.61 10.92 8.28
C ASN A 100 -22.88 11.90 7.34
N TYR A 101 -22.08 11.37 6.40
CA TYR A 101 -21.39 12.21 5.42
C TYR A 101 -22.35 12.93 4.47
N ARG A 102 -23.40 12.24 4.00
CA ARG A 102 -24.44 12.85 3.16
C ARG A 102 -25.17 13.96 3.90
N LYS A 103 -25.50 13.77 5.19
CA LYS A 103 -26.08 14.81 6.05
C LYS A 103 -25.15 16.01 6.21
N LYS A 104 -23.85 15.78 6.43
CA LYS A 104 -22.85 16.86 6.52
C LYS A 104 -22.73 17.67 5.21
N LYS A 105 -22.88 17.01 4.05
CA LYS A 105 -22.82 17.65 2.73
C LYS A 105 -24.12 18.33 2.30
N CYS A 106 -25.27 17.77 2.66
CA CYS A 106 -26.54 18.47 2.57
C CYS A 106 -26.58 19.52 3.68
N LYS A 107 -25.96 20.68 3.42
CA LYS A 107 -26.34 21.93 4.09
C LYS A 107 -27.79 22.25 3.66
N CYS A 108 -28.78 21.50 4.16
CA CYS A 108 -30.13 22.00 4.20
C CYS A 108 -30.07 23.17 5.16
N SER A 109 -30.01 24.38 4.59
CA SER A 109 -30.37 25.59 5.31
C SER A 109 -31.68 25.29 6.03
N LYS A 110 -31.66 25.36 7.35
CA LYS A 110 -32.89 25.72 8.06
C LYS A 110 -33.16 27.20 7.81
#